data_AF-A0A4Q3RWE2-F1
#
_entry.id   AF-A0A4Q3RWE2-F1
#
_cell.length_a   1.000
_cell.length_b   1.000
_cell.length_c   1.000
_cell.angle_alpha   90.00
_cell.angle_beta   90.00
_cell.angle_gamma   90.00
#
_symmetry.space_group_name_H-M   'P 1'
#
loop_
_entity.id
_entity.type
_entity.pdbx_description
1 polymer ?
#
loop_
_entity_poly.entity_id
_entity_poly.type
_entity_poly.pdbx_seq_one_letter_code
_entity_poly.pdbx_strand_id
1 'polypeptide(L)' 'MKLWSKEKTSTSELIETFTVGRDKEFDILLAEHDVLGSIAHVEMLGQVGLMKKEDA' A
#
# COMPACT_ATOMS: atom_id res chain seq x y z
N MET A 1 -12.83 -0.93 2.75
CA MET A 1 -12.04 -2.16 2.99
C MET A 1 -10.59 -1.72 3.14
N LYS A 2 -9.86 -2.17 4.18
CA LYS A 2 -8.45 -1.81 4.38
C LYS A 2 -7.56 -2.96 3.92
N LEU A 3 -6.60 -2.69 3.06
CA LEU A 3 -5.69 -3.72 2.52
C LEU A 3 -4.81 -4.35 3.61
N TRP A 4 -4.49 -3.60 4.67
CA TRP A 4 -3.65 -4.05 5.78
C TRP A 4 -4.41 -4.71 6.94
N SER A 5 -5.75 -4.80 6.86
CA SER A 5 -6.54 -5.43 7.90
C SER A 5 -6.42 -6.93 7.83
N LYS A 6 -6.04 -7.58 8.95
CA LYS A 6 -6.14 -9.03 9.06
C LYS A 6 -7.60 -9.44 9.13
N GLU A 7 -7.96 -10.54 8.47
CA GLU A 7 -9.33 -11.05 8.50
C GLU A 7 -9.79 -11.31 9.95
N LYS A 8 -11.07 -11.04 10.23
CA LYS A 8 -11.76 -11.26 11.53
C LYS A 8 -11.27 -10.44 12.72
N THR A 9 -10.46 -9.40 12.50
CA THR A 9 -10.04 -8.51 13.60
C THR A 9 -10.81 -7.19 13.52
N SER A 10 -11.73 -6.94 14.47
CA SER A 10 -12.31 -5.61 14.63
C SER A 10 -11.32 -4.74 15.41
N THR A 11 -10.54 -3.90 14.71
CA THR A 11 -9.76 -2.87 15.37
C THR A 11 -10.71 -1.85 16.01
N SER A 12 -10.47 -1.50 17.28
CA SER A 12 -11.22 -0.43 17.94
C SER A 12 -11.09 0.88 17.17
N GLU A 13 -12.20 1.59 16.98
CA GLU A 13 -12.26 2.90 16.29
C GLU A 13 -11.33 3.94 16.94
N LEU A 14 -11.16 3.86 18.27
CA LEU A 14 -10.23 4.71 19.01
C LEU A 14 -8.77 4.46 18.60
N ILE A 15 -8.40 3.18 18.47
CA ILE A 15 -7.05 2.78 18.07
C ILE A 15 -6.80 3.23 16.63
N GLU A 16 -7.77 3.01 15.74
CA GLU A 16 -7.67 3.44 14.35
C GLU A 16 -7.49 4.97 14.22
N THR A 17 -8.30 5.74 14.94
CA THR A 17 -8.20 7.21 14.92
C THR A 17 -6.83 7.67 15.42
N PHE A 18 -6.29 7.02 16.46
CA PHE A 18 -4.97 7.35 17.00
C PHE A 18 -3.84 6.97 16.04
N THR A 19 -3.90 5.79 15.41
CA THR A 19 -2.80 5.29 14.58
C THR A 19 -2.83 5.78 13.13
N VAL A 20 -4.02 6.02 12.57
CA VAL A 20 -4.18 6.48 11.18
C VAL A 20 -4.23 8.01 11.12
N GLY A 21 -4.84 8.66 12.12
CA GLY A 21 -4.83 10.13 12.25
C GLY A 21 -4.96 10.90 10.94
N ARG A 22 -3.90 11.61 10.58
CA ARG A 22 -3.79 12.46 9.37
C ARG A 22 -3.05 11.77 8.21
N ASP A 23 -2.76 10.48 8.32
CA ASP A 23 -1.98 9.74 7.30
C ASP A 23 -2.60 9.91 5.91
N LYS A 24 -3.93 9.87 5.81
CA LYS A 24 -4.64 10.08 4.52
C LYS A 24 -4.33 11.42 3.86
N GLU A 25 -4.09 12.49 4.64
CA GLU A 25 -3.69 13.79 4.08
C GLU A 25 -2.26 13.73 3.53
N PHE A 26 -1.36 13.07 4.26
CA PHE A 26 0.03 12.89 3.84
C PHE A 26 0.17 11.91 2.67
N ASP A 27 -0.64 10.86 2.63
CA ASP A 27 -0.70 9.87 1.55
C ASP A 27 -0.97 10.54 0.21
N ILE A 28 -1.84 11.57 0.17
CA ILE A 28 -2.10 12.36 -1.04
C ILE A 28 -0.84 13.08 -1.51
N LEU A 29 -0.05 13.64 -0.57
CA LEU A 29 1.20 14.34 -0.89
C LEU A 29 2.30 13.37 -1.37
N LEU A 30 2.24 12.12 -0.93
CA LEU A 30 3.21 11.08 -1.27
C LEU A 30 2.79 10.21 -2.46
N ALA A 31 1.56 10.35 -2.95
CA ALA A 31 0.97 9.48 -3.97
C ALA A 31 1.83 9.35 -5.25
N GLU A 32 2.44 10.45 -5.72
CA GLU A 32 3.32 10.41 -6.89
C GLU A 32 4.55 9.51 -6.65
N HIS A 33 5.14 9.59 -5.46
CA HIS A 33 6.31 8.80 -5.10
C HIS A 33 5.95 7.33 -4.90
N ASP A 34 4.77 7.05 -4.33
CA ASP A 34 4.24 5.69 -4.18
C ASP A 34 4.01 5.00 -5.53
N VAL A 35 3.46 5.74 -6.51
CA VAL A 35 3.31 5.24 -7.89
C VAL A 35 4.65 4.94 -8.54
N LEU A 36 5.63 5.86 -8.44
CA LEU A 36 6.97 5.65 -8.97
C LEU A 36 7.65 4.43 -8.34
N GLY A 37 7.54 4.29 -7.02
CA GLY A 37 8.06 3.12 -6.30
C GLY A 37 7.38 1.82 -6.72
N SER A 38 6.06 1.85 -6.93
CA SER A 38 5.28 0.69 -7.38
C SER A 38 5.67 0.23 -8.79
N ILE A 39 5.88 1.16 -9.72
CA ILE A 39 6.36 0.84 -11.09
C ILE A 39 7.73 0.17 -11.02
N ALA A 40 8.68 0.77 -10.30
CA ALA A 40 10.02 0.20 -10.14
C ALA A 40 9.99 -1.19 -9.47
N HIS A 41 9.09 -1.38 -8.50
CA HIS A 41 8.91 -2.67 -7.85
C HIS A 41 8.39 -3.72 -8.83
N VAL A 42 7.38 -3.40 -9.64
CA VAL A 42 6.84 -4.30 -10.67
C VAL A 42 7.91 -4.70 -11.69
N GLU A 43 8.72 -3.75 -12.17
CA GLU A 43 9.84 -4.04 -13.07
C GLU A 43 10.85 -5.01 -12.43
N MET A 44 11.21 -4.77 -11.16
CA MET A 44 12.10 -5.65 -10.40
C MET A 44 11.52 -7.05 -10.25
N LEU A 45 10.23 -7.19 -9.91
CA LEU A 45 9.54 -8.48 -9.81
C LEU A 45 9.60 -9.26 -11.13
N GLY A 46 9.46 -8.57 -12.26
CA GLY A 46 9.66 -9.14 -13.60
C GLY A 46 11.08 -9.63 -13.84
N GLN A 47 12.11 -8.89 -13.39
CA GLN A 47 13.51 -9.27 -13.53
C GLN A 47 13.88 -10.51 -12.71
N VAL A 48 13.35 -10.66 -11.50
CA VAL A 48 13.61 -11.81 -10.63
C VAL A 48 12.69 -13.01 -10.92
N GLY A 49 11.77 -12.89 -11.89
CA GLY A 49 10.87 -13.96 -12.30
C GLY A 49 9.70 -14.23 -11.35
N LEU A 50 9.39 -13.29 -10.45
CA LEU A 50 8.23 -13.39 -9.55
C LEU A 50 6.93 -12.87 -10.19
N MET A 51 7.03 -12.15 -11.31
CA MET A 51 5.90 -11.66 -12.09
C MET A 51 6.17 -11.89 -13.58
N LYS A 52 5.15 -12.25 -14.36
CA LYS A 52 5.30 -12.33 -15.81
C LYS A 52 5.23 -10.94 -16.42
N LYS A 53 5.87 -10.76 -17.58
CA LYS A 53 5.80 -9.49 -18.33
C LYS A 53 4.38 -9.08 -18.76
N GLU A 54 3.45 -10.03 -18.84
CA GLU A 54 2.04 -9.78 -19.16
C GLU A 54 1.22 -9.29 -17.96
N ASP A 55 1.74 -9.47 -16.74
CA ASP A 55 1.10 -9.08 -15.48
C ASP A 55 1.68 -7.78 -14.88
N ALA A 56 2.76 -7.27 -15.48
CA ALA A 56 3.48 -6.05 -15.12
C ALA A 56 2.97 -4.85 -15.94
#